data_AF-A0A445AJB9-F1
#
_entry.id   AF-A0A445AJB9-F1
#
_cell.length_a   1.000
_cell.length_b   1.000
_cell.length_c   1.000
_cell.angle_alpha   90.00
_cell.angle_beta   90.00
_cell.angle_gamma   90.00
#
_symmetry.space_group_name_H-M   'P 1'
#
loop_
_entity.id
_entity.type
_entity.pdbx_description
1 polymer ?
#
loop_
_entity_poly.entity_id
_entity_poly.type
_entity_poly.pdbx_seq_one_letter_code
_entity_poly.pdbx_strand_id
1 'polypeptide(L)'
;MSNDVSFDNITDFWENLKRKPAGIEANYWRKFLEYWLNEDTQEKCKKNAINRLKQLYTHTGGSKTMARKRHEEELRQGRPIGRGEGWTMSHKKKNGSYMNEDARLVGNGSLAQVLRKEHPGRVRGFGFGRCPSQYFRNIPQQSDYGVQIEEYQMEIVKLKVEAVELKAEVAELKAAAAEEKAKRQRMEVEAAEEKAKMQTMGNLLRYIIQQQGGNLPPEIAADLDSLRSAPTSSHAR
;
A
#
# COMPACT_ATOMS: atom_id res chain seq x y z
N MET A 1 44.48 2.20 25.73
CA MET A 1 43.42 1.49 26.47
C MET A 1 42.39 1.06 25.44
N SER A 2 42.49 -0.18 24.93
CA SER A 2 41.53 -0.72 23.98
C SER A 2 40.25 -1.07 24.74
N ASN A 3 39.20 -0.30 24.50
CA ASN A 3 37.84 -0.69 24.89
C ASN A 3 37.36 -1.69 23.84
N ASP A 4 37.69 -2.97 24.01
CA ASP A 4 37.14 -4.04 23.18
C ASP A 4 35.65 -4.19 23.50
N VAL A 5 34.83 -3.49 22.71
CA VAL A 5 33.38 -3.68 22.67
C VAL A 5 33.11 -4.95 21.88
N SER A 6 33.13 -6.11 22.54
CA SER A 6 32.86 -7.40 21.89
C SER A 6 31.36 -7.70 21.92
N PHE A 7 30.70 -7.52 20.78
CA PHE A 7 29.44 -8.20 20.47
C PHE A 7 29.78 -9.61 20.01
N ASP A 8 29.42 -10.62 20.80
CA ASP A 8 29.61 -12.02 20.44
C ASP A 8 28.30 -12.57 19.88
N ASN A 9 28.30 -12.97 18.60
CA ASN A 9 27.12 -13.53 17.92
C ASN A 9 26.80 -14.99 18.37
N ILE A 10 27.40 -15.44 19.47
CA ILE A 10 27.29 -16.81 20.02
C ILE A 10 26.62 -16.78 21.40
N THR A 11 26.58 -15.63 22.07
CA THR A 11 26.01 -15.48 23.42
C THR A 11 24.53 -15.09 23.38
N ASP A 12 23.77 -15.54 24.38
CA ASP A 12 22.35 -15.24 24.52
C ASP A 12 22.09 -13.74 24.61
N PHE A 13 20.92 -13.31 24.11
CA PHE A 13 20.48 -11.90 24.08
C PHE A 13 20.69 -11.19 25.43
N TRP A 14 20.36 -11.86 26.54
CA TRP A 14 20.48 -11.33 27.89
C TRP A 14 21.92 -11.12 28.35
N GLU A 15 22.85 -11.98 27.93
CA GLU A 15 24.27 -11.81 28.23
C GLU A 15 24.83 -10.61 27.46
N ASN A 16 24.49 -10.50 26.18
CA ASN A 16 24.89 -9.36 25.36
C ASN A 16 24.27 -8.04 25.86
N LEU A 17 23.05 -8.06 26.38
CA LEU A 17 22.40 -6.88 26.96
C LEU A 17 23.19 -6.31 28.15
N LYS A 18 23.79 -7.18 28.97
CA LYS A 18 24.63 -6.79 30.12
C LYS A 18 25.96 -6.17 29.69
N ARG A 19 26.48 -6.53 28.51
CA ARG A 19 27.75 -6.01 27.95
C ARG A 19 27.59 -4.67 27.23
N LYS A 20 26.60 -3.86 27.61
CA LYS A 20 26.32 -2.56 26.99
C LYS A 20 27.54 -1.62 27.09
N PRO A 21 28.03 -1.07 25.98
CA PRO A 21 29.13 -0.12 25.99
C PRO A 21 28.81 1.19 26.73
N ALA A 22 29.83 1.80 27.33
CA ALA A 22 29.73 3.15 27.86
C ALA A 22 29.47 4.15 26.70
N GLY A 23 28.47 5.02 26.85
CA GLY A 23 28.09 6.01 25.83
C GLY A 23 26.95 5.59 24.89
N ILE A 24 26.52 4.32 24.91
CA ILE A 24 25.34 3.87 24.14
C ILE A 24 24.13 3.79 25.08
N GLU A 25 23.00 4.37 24.71
CA GLU A 25 21.75 4.26 25.45
C GLU A 25 21.25 2.80 25.47
N ALA A 26 20.65 2.37 26.59
CA ALA A 26 20.17 0.98 26.73
C ALA A 26 19.15 0.58 25.65
N ASN A 27 18.30 1.52 25.22
CA ASN A 27 17.31 1.28 24.18
C ASN A 27 17.96 1.04 22.80
N TYR A 28 18.96 1.84 22.43
CA TYR A 28 19.70 1.65 21.17
C TYR A 28 20.50 0.34 21.19
N TRP A 29 21.12 -0.01 22.32
CA TRP A 29 21.83 -1.28 22.45
C TRP A 29 20.88 -2.48 22.30
N ARG A 30 19.70 -2.42 22.92
CA ARG A 30 18.67 -3.46 22.77
C ARG A 30 18.26 -3.64 21.31
N LYS A 31 17.92 -2.55 20.62
CA LYS A 31 17.54 -2.57 19.19
C LYS A 31 18.66 -3.12 18.30
N PHE A 32 19.91 -2.77 18.60
CA PHE A 32 21.07 -3.32 17.91
C PHE A 32 21.15 -4.84 18.06
N LEU A 33 21.00 -5.36 19.28
CA LEU A 33 21.00 -6.80 19.54
C LEU A 33 19.85 -7.50 18.84
N GLU A 34 18.62 -6.97 18.92
CA GLU A 34 17.44 -7.50 18.21
C GLU A 34 17.69 -7.58 16.70
N TYR A 35 18.28 -6.54 16.11
CA TYR A 35 18.58 -6.51 14.68
C TYR A 35 19.63 -7.57 14.26
N TRP A 36 20.71 -7.73 15.04
CA TRP A 36 21.80 -8.65 14.71
C TRP A 36 21.50 -10.12 15.03
N LEU A 37 20.67 -10.37 16.05
CA LEU A 37 20.22 -11.71 16.42
C LEU A 37 19.02 -12.17 15.58
N ASN A 38 18.39 -11.27 14.82
CA ASN A 38 17.35 -11.63 13.86
C ASN A 38 17.89 -12.61 12.80
N GLU A 39 17.19 -13.73 12.63
CA GLU A 39 17.53 -14.79 11.68
C GLU A 39 17.69 -14.27 10.24
N ASP A 40 16.81 -13.37 9.81
CA ASP A 40 16.86 -12.77 8.46
C ASP A 40 18.17 -12.00 8.24
N THR A 41 18.60 -11.24 9.26
CA THR A 41 19.85 -10.47 9.20
C THR A 41 21.04 -11.41 9.16
N GLN A 42 21.04 -12.46 9.98
CA GLN A 42 22.12 -13.46 9.99
C GLN A 42 22.22 -14.20 8.67
N GLU A 43 21.09 -14.58 8.07
CA GLU A 43 21.06 -15.26 6.78
C GLU A 43 21.59 -14.35 5.66
N LYS A 44 21.18 -13.07 5.65
CA LYS A 44 21.73 -12.05 4.74
C LYS A 44 23.24 -11.89 4.93
N CYS A 45 23.74 -11.85 6.17
CA CYS A 45 25.17 -11.76 6.45
C CYS A 45 25.95 -12.98 5.92
N LYS A 46 25.44 -14.20 6.12
CA LYS A 46 26.03 -15.43 5.58
C LYS A 46 26.08 -15.41 4.05
N LYS A 47 24.96 -15.05 3.40
CA LYS A 47 24.88 -14.88 1.94
C LYS A 47 25.87 -13.83 1.44
N ASN A 48 25.96 -12.69 2.11
CA ASN A 48 26.87 -11.60 1.77
C ASN A 48 28.34 -12.00 1.95
N ALA A 49 28.68 -12.81 2.96
CA ALA A 49 30.03 -13.35 3.13
C ALA A 49 30.42 -14.26 1.95
N ILE A 50 29.53 -15.18 1.55
CA ILE A 50 29.73 -16.05 0.38
C ILE A 50 29.84 -15.22 -0.90
N ASN A 51 28.99 -14.21 -1.07
CA ASN A 51 29.03 -13.33 -2.24
C ASN A 51 30.32 -12.48 -2.30
N ARG A 52 30.80 -12.02 -1.15
CA ARG A 52 32.08 -11.33 -1.03
C ARG A 52 33.25 -12.24 -1.41
N LEU A 53 33.22 -13.52 -1.04
CA LEU A 53 34.23 -14.49 -1.47
C LEU A 53 34.22 -14.70 -2.99
N LYS A 54 33.07 -14.55 -3.65
CA LYS A 54 32.93 -14.61 -5.11
C LYS A 54 33.37 -13.32 -5.83
N GLN A 55 33.71 -12.25 -5.10
CA GLN A 55 34.17 -10.99 -5.68
C GLN A 55 35.62 -11.12 -6.18
N LEU A 56 35.79 -11.72 -7.36
CA LEU A 56 37.10 -11.95 -8.01
C LEU A 56 37.79 -10.66 -8.47
N TYR A 57 36.99 -9.65 -8.84
CA TYR A 57 37.47 -8.39 -9.40
C TYR A 57 37.23 -7.26 -8.39
N THR A 58 38.24 -6.97 -7.58
CA THR A 58 38.24 -5.73 -6.80
C THR A 58 38.63 -4.57 -7.71
N HIS A 59 38.07 -3.39 -7.46
CA HIS A 59 38.35 -2.19 -8.24
C HIS A 59 39.45 -1.38 -7.55
N THR A 60 40.55 -1.08 -8.24
CA THR A 60 41.67 -0.25 -7.74
C THR A 60 41.45 1.23 -7.96
N GLY A 61 40.28 1.61 -8.49
CA GLY A 61 40.03 3.00 -8.81
C GLY A 61 39.97 3.92 -7.58
N GLY A 62 39.85 3.37 -6.37
CA GLY A 62 39.62 4.16 -5.16
C GLY A 62 38.32 4.97 -5.26
N SER A 63 38.23 6.07 -4.51
CA SER A 63 37.02 6.92 -4.46
C SER A 63 36.82 7.81 -5.68
N LYS A 64 37.75 7.83 -6.65
CA LYS A 64 37.61 8.62 -7.88
C LYS A 64 36.62 7.92 -8.83
N THR A 65 35.69 8.69 -9.38
CA THR A 65 34.73 8.19 -10.37
C THR A 65 35.43 7.78 -11.66
N MET A 66 34.86 6.78 -12.35
CA MET A 66 35.38 6.30 -13.64
C MET A 66 35.40 7.36 -14.72
N ALA A 67 34.42 8.26 -14.75
CA ALA A 67 34.39 9.37 -15.70
C ALA A 67 35.61 10.29 -15.52
N ARG A 68 35.91 10.68 -14.26
CA ARG A 68 37.07 11.52 -13.95
C ARG A 68 38.37 10.82 -14.32
N LYS A 69 38.52 9.54 -13.97
CA LYS A 69 39.70 8.76 -14.33
C LYS A 69 39.93 8.65 -15.83
N ARG A 70 38.86 8.40 -16.60
CA ARG A 70 38.94 8.37 -18.06
C ARG A 70 39.39 9.72 -18.59
N HIS A 71 38.78 10.80 -18.14
CA HIS A 71 39.14 12.14 -18.58
C HIS A 71 40.61 12.49 -18.26
N GLU A 72 41.06 12.23 -17.03
CA GLU A 72 42.47 12.42 -16.64
C GLU A 72 43.43 11.62 -17.54
N GLU A 73 43.10 10.38 -17.84
CA GLU A 73 43.92 9.54 -18.72
C GLU A 73 43.85 9.94 -20.20
N GLU A 74 42.69 10.41 -20.70
CA GLU A 74 42.55 10.93 -22.07
C GLU A 74 43.40 12.19 -22.27
N LEU A 75 43.43 13.07 -21.26
CA LEU A 75 44.34 14.22 -21.23
C LEU A 75 45.81 13.77 -21.22
N ARG A 76 46.15 12.74 -20.45
CA ARG A 76 47.51 12.20 -20.37
C ARG A 76 47.98 11.56 -21.68
N GLN A 77 47.08 10.87 -22.38
CA GLN A 77 47.41 10.15 -23.63
C GLN A 77 47.17 10.98 -24.89
N GLY A 78 46.51 12.14 -24.79
CA GLY A 78 46.17 12.99 -25.93
C GLY A 78 45.21 12.33 -26.93
N ARG A 79 44.53 11.24 -26.53
CA ARG A 79 43.59 10.49 -27.36
C ARG A 79 42.42 9.98 -26.53
N PRO A 80 41.26 9.75 -27.16
CA PRO A 80 40.14 9.05 -26.52
C PRO A 80 40.55 7.64 -26.06
N ILE A 81 40.08 7.27 -24.87
CA ILE A 81 40.40 5.97 -24.27
C ILE A 81 39.24 5.01 -24.46
N GLY A 82 39.55 3.83 -24.97
CA GLY A 82 38.54 2.81 -25.21
C GLY A 82 37.99 2.21 -23.92
N ARG A 83 36.78 1.65 -23.96
CA ARG A 83 36.19 0.95 -22.80
C ARG A 83 37.10 -0.12 -22.18
N GLY A 84 37.81 -0.89 -22.99
CA GLY A 84 38.74 -1.92 -22.51
C GLY A 84 39.92 -1.33 -21.75
N GLU A 85 40.45 -0.20 -22.23
CA GLU A 85 41.53 0.53 -21.57
C GLU A 85 41.06 1.17 -20.25
N GLY A 86 39.84 1.71 -20.23
CA GLY A 86 39.22 2.25 -19.01
C GLY A 86 38.99 1.18 -17.94
N TRP A 87 38.60 -0.03 -18.35
CA TRP A 87 38.50 -1.18 -17.44
C TRP A 87 39.88 -1.60 -16.92
N THR A 88 40.87 -1.72 -17.81
CA THR A 88 42.24 -2.11 -17.47
C THR A 88 42.91 -1.15 -16.50
N MET A 89 42.73 0.16 -16.67
CA MET A 89 43.20 1.17 -15.71
C MET A 89 42.67 0.91 -14.28
N SER A 90 41.45 0.41 -14.17
CA SER A 90 40.71 0.32 -12.91
C SER A 90 40.84 -1.04 -12.23
N HIS A 91 41.49 -1.98 -12.92
CA HIS A 91 41.76 -3.34 -12.43
C HIS A 91 43.28 -3.65 -12.40
N LYS A 92 44.12 -2.64 -12.62
CA LYS A 92 45.57 -2.68 -12.42
C LYS A 92 45.98 -1.95 -11.15
N LYS A 93 47.01 -2.47 -10.50
CA LYS A 93 47.70 -1.83 -9.37
C LYS A 93 48.57 -0.67 -9.87
N LYS A 94 49.04 0.20 -8.96
CA LYS A 94 49.90 1.36 -9.29
C LYS A 94 51.21 0.95 -9.99
N ASN A 95 51.70 -0.26 -9.75
CA ASN A 95 52.88 -0.84 -10.39
C ASN A 95 52.60 -1.43 -11.79
N GLY A 96 51.37 -1.29 -12.31
CA GLY A 96 50.98 -1.77 -13.64
C GLY A 96 50.58 -3.25 -13.72
N SER A 97 50.74 -4.03 -12.64
CA SER A 97 50.32 -5.44 -12.61
C SER A 97 48.81 -5.60 -12.36
N TYR A 98 48.22 -6.68 -12.85
CA TYR A 98 46.81 -7.01 -12.59
C TYR A 98 46.62 -7.50 -11.15
N MET A 99 45.39 -7.37 -10.65
CA MET A 99 45.06 -7.80 -9.28
C MET A 99 45.04 -9.31 -9.09
N ASN A 100 44.55 -10.05 -10.08
CA ASN A 100 44.68 -11.50 -10.16
C ASN A 100 44.84 -11.93 -11.64
N GLU A 101 45.06 -13.23 -11.84
CA GLU A 101 45.25 -13.81 -13.17
C GLU A 101 43.97 -13.78 -14.02
N ASP A 102 42.80 -13.97 -13.41
CA ASP A 102 41.51 -13.86 -14.11
C ASP A 102 41.29 -12.46 -14.69
N ALA A 103 41.67 -11.42 -13.94
CA ALA A 103 41.60 -10.03 -14.39
C ALA A 103 42.55 -9.77 -15.56
N ARG A 104 43.71 -10.42 -15.58
CA ARG A 104 44.64 -10.38 -16.71
C ARG A 104 44.02 -11.03 -17.94
N LEU A 105 43.41 -12.20 -17.80
CA LEU A 105 42.74 -12.92 -18.89
C LEU A 105 41.56 -12.11 -19.46
N VAL A 106 40.73 -11.54 -18.58
CA VAL A 106 39.60 -10.69 -18.97
C VAL A 106 40.07 -9.43 -19.70
N GLY A 107 41.07 -8.74 -19.14
CA GLY A 107 41.61 -7.50 -19.70
C GLY A 107 42.29 -7.68 -21.06
N ASN A 108 43.03 -8.79 -21.23
CA ASN A 108 43.85 -8.99 -22.43
C ASN A 108 43.10 -9.67 -23.59
N GLY A 109 42.08 -10.51 -23.32
CA GLY A 109 41.49 -11.38 -24.36
C GLY A 109 40.00 -11.18 -24.62
N SER A 110 39.18 -11.16 -23.59
CA SER A 110 37.71 -11.30 -23.74
C SER A 110 36.97 -9.96 -23.76
N LEU A 111 37.45 -8.95 -23.05
CA LEU A 111 36.73 -7.69 -22.94
C LEU A 111 36.64 -6.92 -24.26
N ALA A 112 37.69 -6.94 -25.09
CA ALA A 112 37.68 -6.31 -26.41
C ALA A 112 36.67 -6.98 -27.37
N GLN A 113 36.54 -8.31 -27.28
CA GLN A 113 35.60 -9.08 -28.10
C GLN A 113 34.14 -8.87 -27.64
N VAL A 114 33.89 -8.87 -26.34
CA VAL A 114 32.56 -8.65 -25.73
C VAL A 114 32.09 -7.21 -25.88
N LEU A 115 32.97 -6.24 -25.58
CA LEU A 115 32.62 -4.82 -25.63
C LEU A 115 32.59 -4.26 -27.04
N ARG A 116 33.18 -4.94 -28.04
CA ARG A 116 33.28 -4.53 -29.46
C ARG A 116 33.95 -3.16 -29.64
N LYS A 117 34.23 -2.81 -30.90
CA LYS A 117 34.75 -1.48 -31.28
C LYS A 117 33.81 -0.38 -30.76
N GLU A 118 34.38 0.65 -30.17
CA GLU A 118 33.66 1.82 -29.70
C GLU A 118 33.26 2.68 -30.91
N HIS A 119 31.99 3.10 -30.96
CA HIS A 119 31.47 3.92 -32.06
C HIS A 119 31.15 5.32 -31.52
N PRO A 120 31.72 6.39 -32.10
CA PRO A 120 31.35 7.76 -31.73
C PRO A 120 29.84 7.94 -31.99
N GLY A 121 29.08 8.25 -30.94
CA GLY A 121 27.62 8.44 -30.99
C GLY A 121 26.78 7.26 -30.48
N ARG A 122 27.33 6.04 -30.34
CA ARG A 122 26.61 4.93 -29.69
C ARG A 122 27.04 4.84 -28.22
N VAL A 123 26.29 5.51 -27.34
CA VAL A 123 26.48 5.40 -25.88
C VAL A 123 26.08 4.00 -25.44
N ARG A 124 27.06 3.09 -25.45
CA ARG A 124 27.03 1.89 -24.62
C ARG A 124 28.29 1.90 -23.78
N GLY A 125 28.15 2.21 -22.50
CA GLY A 125 29.24 2.16 -21.58
C GLY A 125 28.74 2.14 -20.15
N PHE A 126 29.49 1.42 -19.31
CA PHE A 126 29.85 1.80 -17.94
C PHE A 126 29.90 3.34 -17.75
N GLY A 127 28.71 3.89 -17.57
CA GLY A 127 28.28 5.28 -17.57
C GLY A 127 26.77 5.20 -17.31
N PHE A 128 26.10 6.28 -16.92
CA PHE A 128 24.65 6.24 -16.71
C PHE A 128 23.99 5.67 -17.97
N GLY A 129 23.56 4.40 -17.88
CA GLY A 129 22.81 3.75 -18.94
C GLY A 129 21.49 4.48 -19.14
N ARG A 130 20.72 4.01 -20.13
CA ARG A 130 19.31 4.34 -20.30
C ARG A 130 18.66 4.57 -18.93
N CYS A 131 18.13 5.77 -18.69
CA CYS A 131 17.71 6.23 -17.37
C CYS A 131 16.94 5.11 -16.62
N PRO A 132 17.27 4.85 -15.34
CA PRO A 132 16.60 3.84 -14.50
C PRO A 132 15.05 3.87 -14.55
N SER A 133 14.45 4.99 -14.96
CA SER A 133 13.01 5.14 -15.22
C SER A 133 12.43 4.18 -16.26
N GLN A 134 13.26 3.56 -17.10
CA GLN A 134 12.81 2.62 -18.13
C GLN A 134 13.01 1.15 -17.76
N TYR A 135 13.77 0.83 -16.71
CA TYR A 135 14.00 -0.55 -16.25
C TYR A 135 13.37 -0.84 -14.89
N PHE A 136 13.32 0.14 -13.99
CA PHE A 136 12.64 -0.01 -12.72
C PHE A 136 11.25 0.60 -12.84
N ARG A 137 10.28 -0.25 -13.19
CA ARG A 137 8.96 -0.08 -12.59
C ARG A 137 9.18 -0.22 -11.08
N ASN A 138 9.38 0.91 -10.40
CA ASN A 138 9.46 1.06 -8.95
C ASN A 138 10.53 0.20 -8.25
N ILE A 139 11.76 0.71 -8.15
CA ILE A 139 12.52 0.46 -6.91
C ILE A 139 12.10 1.58 -5.96
N PRO A 140 11.50 1.29 -4.80
CA PRO A 140 11.31 2.29 -3.77
C PRO A 140 12.71 2.77 -3.37
N GLN A 141 13.02 4.02 -3.70
CA GLN A 141 14.16 4.68 -3.11
C GLN A 141 13.93 4.62 -1.59
N GLN A 142 14.83 3.94 -0.87
CA GLN A 142 14.99 4.06 0.58
C GLN A 142 15.44 5.49 0.91
N SER A 143 14.51 6.40 0.72
CA SER A 143 14.50 7.79 1.12
C SER A 143 13.22 7.95 1.94
N ASP A 144 13.13 9.02 2.74
CA ASP A 144 12.00 9.34 3.61
C ASP A 144 10.61 9.17 2.95
N TYR A 145 10.55 9.24 1.62
CA TYR A 145 9.37 8.98 0.80
C TYR A 145 8.86 7.53 0.85
N GLY A 146 9.70 6.52 1.13
CA GLY A 146 9.30 5.11 1.22
C GLY A 146 8.41 4.84 2.44
N VAL A 147 8.74 5.45 3.57
CA VAL A 147 7.94 5.37 4.81
C VAL A 147 6.59 6.05 4.58
N GLN A 148 6.57 7.22 3.96
CA GLN A 148 5.32 7.89 3.58
C GLN A 148 4.46 7.05 2.62
N ILE A 149 5.08 6.36 1.64
CA ILE A 149 4.34 5.50 0.70
C ILE A 149 3.67 4.33 1.43
N GLU A 150 4.37 3.67 2.37
CA GLU A 150 3.79 2.57 3.16
C GLU A 150 2.67 3.08 4.08
N GLU A 151 2.83 4.24 4.69
CA GLU A 151 1.82 4.90 5.55
C GLU A 151 0.55 5.25 4.74
N TYR A 152 0.72 5.89 3.57
CA TYR A 152 -0.38 6.16 2.64
C TYR A 152 -1.04 4.88 2.12
N GLN A 153 -0.27 3.83 1.83
CA GLN A 153 -0.85 2.55 1.40
C GLN A 153 -1.68 1.90 2.51
N MET A 154 -1.22 1.97 3.75
CA MET A 154 -1.95 1.44 4.90
C MET A 154 -3.23 2.25 5.18
N GLU A 155 -3.19 3.57 5.04
CA GLU A 155 -4.36 4.45 5.14
C GLU A 155 -5.36 4.18 4.01
N ILE A 156 -4.88 3.95 2.77
CA ILE A 156 -5.74 3.53 1.65
C ILE A 156 -6.41 2.18 1.92
N VAL A 157 -5.70 1.22 2.51
CA VAL A 157 -6.27 -0.09 2.86
C VAL A 157 -7.32 0.07 3.95
N LYS A 158 -7.04 0.87 4.99
CA LYS A 158 -7.98 1.16 6.08
C LYS A 158 -9.26 1.82 5.55
N LEU A 159 -9.12 2.89 4.76
CA LEU A 159 -10.27 3.59 4.15
C LEU A 159 -11.05 2.69 3.20
N LYS A 160 -10.41 1.74 2.53
CA LYS A 160 -11.10 0.76 1.68
C LYS A 160 -11.92 -0.24 2.49
N VAL A 161 -11.44 -0.67 3.65
CA VAL A 161 -12.20 -1.56 4.55
C VAL A 161 -13.41 -0.81 5.12
N GLU A 162 -13.21 0.40 5.64
CA GLU A 162 -14.30 1.26 6.14
C GLU A 162 -15.36 1.55 5.05
N ALA A 163 -14.92 1.78 3.80
CA ALA A 163 -15.84 1.98 2.68
C ALA A 163 -16.64 0.72 2.29
N VAL A 164 -16.10 -0.47 2.54
CA VAL A 164 -16.84 -1.74 2.32
C VAL A 164 -17.87 -1.95 3.43
N GLU A 165 -17.51 -1.68 4.68
CA GLU A 165 -18.43 -1.76 5.83
C GLU A 165 -19.59 -0.77 5.68
N LEU A 166 -19.31 0.50 5.40
CA LEU A 166 -20.36 1.50 5.16
C LEU A 166 -21.26 1.15 3.96
N LYS A 167 -20.71 0.51 2.92
CA LYS A 167 -21.52 0.01 1.80
C LYS A 167 -22.45 -1.14 2.19
N ALA A 168 -22.02 -2.02 3.10
CA ALA A 168 -22.87 -3.07 3.63
C ALA A 168 -24.01 -2.49 4.49
N GLU A 169 -23.71 -1.56 5.40
CA GLU A 169 -24.73 -0.90 6.23
C GLU A 169 -25.76 -0.14 5.38
N VAL A 170 -25.32 0.59 4.36
CA VAL A 170 -26.23 1.29 3.43
C VAL A 170 -27.10 0.30 2.64
N ALA A 171 -26.60 -0.90 2.32
CA ALA A 171 -27.38 -1.93 1.66
C ALA A 171 -28.47 -2.50 2.59
N GLU A 172 -28.15 -2.75 3.86
CA GLU A 172 -29.13 -3.22 4.85
C GLU A 172 -30.21 -2.18 5.12
N LEU A 173 -29.85 -0.90 5.31
CA LEU A 173 -30.82 0.17 5.50
C LEU A 173 -31.74 0.34 4.29
N LYS A 174 -31.22 0.16 3.07
CA LYS A 174 -32.05 0.16 1.85
C LYS A 174 -33.02 -1.02 1.79
N ALA A 175 -32.61 -2.21 2.24
CA ALA A 175 -33.48 -3.37 2.30
C ALA A 175 -34.59 -3.18 3.35
N ALA A 176 -34.25 -2.67 4.54
CA ALA A 176 -35.21 -2.37 5.60
C ALA A 176 -36.23 -1.30 5.16
N ALA A 177 -35.77 -0.24 4.48
CA ALA A 177 -36.66 0.79 3.94
C ALA A 177 -37.61 0.25 2.85
N ALA A 178 -37.16 -0.71 2.04
CA ALA A 178 -38.02 -1.35 1.04
C ALA A 178 -39.10 -2.23 1.70
N GLU A 179 -38.75 -2.97 2.76
CA GLU A 179 -39.70 -3.78 3.53
C GLU A 179 -40.75 -2.91 4.23
N GLU A 180 -40.34 -1.81 4.86
CA GLU A 180 -41.24 -0.89 5.55
C GLU A 180 -42.20 -0.21 4.56
N LYS A 181 -41.69 0.22 3.40
CA LYS A 181 -42.52 0.75 2.31
C LYS A 181 -43.53 -0.28 1.80
N ALA A 182 -43.15 -1.56 1.70
CA ALA A 182 -44.08 -2.62 1.30
C ALA A 182 -45.16 -2.87 2.36
N LYS A 183 -44.82 -2.79 3.66
CA LYS A 183 -45.81 -2.88 4.76
C LYS A 183 -46.79 -1.70 4.71
N ARG A 184 -46.32 -0.47 4.50
CA ARG A 184 -47.20 0.71 4.35
C ARG A 184 -48.19 0.56 3.19
N GLN A 185 -47.72 0.09 2.04
CA GLN A 185 -48.59 -0.15 0.88
C GLN A 185 -49.66 -1.19 1.16
N ARG A 186 -49.35 -2.26 1.89
CA ARG A 186 -50.35 -3.28 2.28
C ARG A 186 -51.42 -2.70 3.20
N MET A 187 -51.02 -1.94 4.21
CA MET A 187 -51.95 -1.27 5.13
C MET A 187 -52.86 -0.26 4.38
N GLU A 188 -52.33 0.45 3.39
CA GLU A 188 -53.10 1.41 2.60
C GLU A 188 -54.16 0.72 1.72
N VAL A 189 -53.83 -0.43 1.13
CA VAL A 189 -54.79 -1.26 0.38
C VAL A 189 -55.90 -1.79 1.29
N GLU A 190 -55.56 -2.28 2.48
CA GLU A 190 -56.53 -2.78 3.45
C GLU A 190 -57.47 -1.66 3.94
N ALA A 191 -56.92 -0.49 4.26
CA ALA A 191 -57.71 0.68 4.62
C ALA A 191 -58.63 1.15 3.48
N ALA A 192 -58.18 1.06 2.23
CA ALA A 192 -59.01 1.37 1.06
C ALA A 192 -60.16 0.36 0.90
N GLU A 193 -59.91 -0.93 1.16
CA GLU A 193 -60.92 -1.97 1.11
C GLU A 193 -61.98 -1.81 2.22
N GLU A 194 -61.56 -1.51 3.46
CA GLU A 194 -62.48 -1.20 4.55
C GLU A 194 -63.31 0.04 4.26
N LYS A 195 -62.69 1.09 3.70
CA LYS A 195 -63.40 2.31 3.29
C LYS A 195 -64.44 2.01 2.21
N ALA A 196 -64.12 1.15 1.24
CA ALA A 196 -65.08 0.72 0.22
C ALA A 196 -66.25 -0.05 0.85
N LYS A 197 -65.98 -0.97 1.79
CA LYS A 197 -67.01 -1.73 2.54
C LYS A 197 -67.93 -0.81 3.36
N MET A 198 -67.36 0.18 4.05
CA MET A 198 -68.14 1.19 4.77
C MET A 198 -69.03 2.00 3.83
N GLN A 199 -68.51 2.36 2.65
CA GLN A 199 -69.27 3.13 1.67
C GLN A 199 -70.44 2.32 1.07
N THR A 200 -70.25 1.03 0.76
CA THR A 200 -71.34 0.15 0.32
C THR A 200 -72.38 -0.05 1.42
N MET A 201 -71.97 -0.26 2.67
CA MET A 201 -72.89 -0.37 3.80
C MET A 201 -73.72 0.90 3.98
N GLY A 202 -73.08 2.08 3.91
CA GLY A 202 -73.77 3.37 3.99
C GLY A 202 -74.77 3.60 2.85
N ASN A 203 -74.47 3.10 1.65
CA ASN A 203 -75.42 3.14 0.53
C ASN A 203 -76.61 2.20 0.73
N LEU A 204 -76.40 0.99 1.26
CA LEU A 204 -77.48 0.04 1.60
C LEU A 204 -78.39 0.60 2.70
N LEU A 205 -77.82 1.18 3.75
CA LEU A 205 -78.58 1.81 4.82
C LEU A 205 -79.44 2.97 4.30
N ARG A 206 -78.88 3.84 3.45
CA ARG A 206 -79.65 4.91 2.78
C ARG A 206 -80.84 4.36 2.00
N TYR A 207 -80.65 3.27 1.26
CA TYR A 207 -81.73 2.63 0.50
C TYR A 207 -82.84 2.10 1.41
N ILE A 208 -82.51 1.43 2.51
CA ILE A 208 -83.49 0.89 3.46
C ILE A 208 -84.30 2.02 4.14
N ILE A 209 -83.63 3.08 4.59
CA ILE A 209 -84.27 4.25 5.21
C ILE A 209 -85.28 4.89 4.24
N GLN A 210 -84.93 4.93 2.95
CA GLN A 210 -85.82 5.47 1.91
C GLN A 210 -87.04 4.57 1.66
N GLN A 211 -86.89 3.23 1.72
CA GLN A 211 -88.01 2.29 1.63
C GLN A 211 -88.96 2.35 2.84
N GLN A 212 -88.45 2.70 4.02
CA GLN A 212 -89.23 2.83 5.26
C GLN A 212 -89.94 4.19 5.41
N GLY A 213 -89.83 5.09 4.41
CA GLY A 213 -90.50 6.39 4.42
C GLY A 213 -90.04 7.35 5.53
N GLY A 214 -88.85 7.14 6.11
CA GLY A 214 -88.29 8.00 7.16
C GLY A 214 -88.68 7.65 8.60
N ASN A 215 -89.36 6.53 8.86
CA ASN A 215 -89.65 6.07 10.23
C ASN A 215 -88.47 5.27 10.81
N LEU A 216 -87.47 5.95 11.38
CA LEU A 216 -86.44 5.31 12.22
C LEU A 216 -86.93 5.12 13.66
N PRO A 217 -86.61 4.00 14.33
CA PRO A 217 -86.82 3.84 15.77
C PRO A 217 -86.10 4.96 16.57
N PRO A 218 -86.73 5.50 17.64
CA PRO A 218 -86.17 6.62 18.42
C PRO A 218 -84.77 6.37 19.01
N GLU A 219 -84.45 5.12 19.35
CA GLU A 219 -83.12 4.72 19.85
C GLU A 219 -82.01 4.94 18.81
N ILE A 220 -82.29 4.66 17.53
CA ILE A 220 -81.30 4.77 16.45
C ILE A 220 -81.11 6.25 16.03
N ALA A 221 -82.15 7.07 16.16
CA ALA A 221 -82.06 8.50 15.86
C ALA A 221 -81.14 9.24 16.86
N ALA A 222 -81.18 8.88 18.14
CA ALA A 222 -80.33 9.46 19.18
C ALA A 222 -78.83 9.14 18.98
N ASP A 223 -78.50 7.91 18.56
CA ASP A 223 -77.12 7.48 18.32
C ASP A 223 -76.48 8.16 17.09
N LEU A 224 -77.28 8.45 16.05
CA LEU A 224 -76.80 9.16 14.85
C LEU A 224 -76.44 10.62 15.14
N ASP A 225 -77.21 11.30 15.98
CA ASP A 225 -76.91 12.68 16.40
C ASP A 225 -75.65 12.78 17.28
N SER A 226 -75.35 11.72 18.05
CA SER A 226 -74.10 11.59 18.82
C SER A 226 -72.87 11.45 17.92
N LEU A 227 -72.96 10.64 16.85
CA LEU A 227 -71.88 10.45 15.86
C LEU A 227 -71.57 11.71 15.04
N ARG A 228 -72.59 12.54 14.75
CA ARG A 228 -72.42 13.82 14.04
C ARG A 228 -71.69 14.88 14.89
N SER A 229 -71.73 14.71 16.22
CA SER A 229 -71.17 15.67 17.19
C SER A 229 -69.71 15.37 17.55
N ALA A 230 -69.12 14.27 17.07
CA ALA A 230 -67.72 13.95 17.33
C ALA A 230 -66.79 14.89 16.54
N PRO A 231 -65.90 15.66 17.20
CA PRO A 231 -65.05 16.62 16.51
C PRO A 231 -64.01 15.87 15.68
N THR A 232 -63.97 16.16 14.38
CA THR A 232 -62.86 15.73 13.51
C THR A 232 -61.58 16.41 13.99
N SER A 233 -60.77 15.66 14.75
CA SER A 233 -59.43 16.07 15.15
C SER A 233 -58.55 16.18 13.90
N SER A 234 -58.54 17.37 13.31
CA SER A 234 -57.63 17.73 12.23
C SER A 234 -56.28 18.08 12.86
N HIS A 235 -55.35 17.12 12.89
CA HIS A 235 -53.96 17.42 13.19
C HIS A 235 -53.30 18.02 11.95
N ALA A 236 -52.96 19.30 12.03
CA ALA A 236 -52.24 20.05 11.00
C ALA A 236 -50.80 20.32 11.46
N ARG A 237 -49.86 19.95 10.58
CA ARG A 237 -48.40 20.18 10.52
C ARG A 237 -47.51 19.57 11.61
#